data_AF-A0A7J3ZM29-F1
#
_entry.id   AF-A0A7J3ZM29-F1
#
_cell.length_a   1.000
_cell.length_b   1.000
_cell.length_c   1.000
_cell.angle_alpha   90.00
_cell.angle_beta   90.00
_cell.angle_gamma   90.00
#
_symmetry.space_group_name_H-M   'P 1'
#
loop_
_entity.id
_entity.type
_entity.pdbx_description
1 polymer ?
#
loop_
_entity_poly.entity_id
_entity_poly.type
_entity_poly.pdbx_seq_one_letter_code
_entity_poly.pdbx_strand_id
1 'polypeptide(L)'
;MYSIEGLITLEDPTVKEVVQKWLISLNKDPIFKILLKNSNLTKVQAETFLIDILAEKISGKKIVYEDKAKLRTIKSGVSRGSFNRTLAQARRNIIRSIYTVILLGYLGIFDDSRLNPYIEISNKIRAYSESYRDLLESGKINEEQIKIMQTLQEEIEKGLLALSRPRAMSGKL
;
A
#
# COMPACT_ATOMS: atom_id res chain seq x y z
N MET A 1 7.96 5.31 -0.25
CA MET A 1 6.56 5.73 -0.54
C MET A 1 6.58 7.23 -0.85
N TYR A 2 6.25 7.61 -2.10
CA TYR A 2 6.36 8.98 -2.61
C TYR A 2 5.63 10.00 -1.71
N SER A 3 6.39 10.93 -1.11
CA SER A 3 5.82 12.08 -0.39
C SER A 3 4.90 12.84 -1.33
N ILE A 4 3.64 13.00 -0.93
CA ILE A 4 2.61 13.77 -1.66
C ILE A 4 3.02 15.27 -1.74
N GLU A 5 3.95 15.69 -0.89
CA GLU A 5 4.49 17.04 -0.80
C GLU A 5 5.44 17.40 -1.97
N GLY A 6 5.97 16.41 -2.71
CA GLY A 6 6.92 16.66 -3.81
C GLY A 6 6.31 16.70 -5.22
N LEU A 7 4.99 16.54 -5.37
CA LEU A 7 4.32 16.49 -6.68
C LEU A 7 3.60 17.80 -7.05
N ILE A 8 3.64 18.82 -6.18
CA ILE A 8 2.91 20.07 -6.36
C ILE A 8 3.91 21.23 -6.50
N THR A 9 4.64 21.26 -7.62
CA THR A 9 5.35 22.41 -8.24
C THR A 9 6.11 21.85 -9.45
N LEU A 10 5.98 22.25 -10.71
CA LEU A 10 5.41 23.41 -11.41
C LEU A 10 4.87 22.92 -12.79
N GLU A 11 3.82 23.57 -13.32
CA GLU A 11 2.97 23.19 -14.47
C GLU A 11 1.80 22.26 -14.10
N ASP A 12 0.69 22.86 -13.66
CA ASP A 12 -0.50 22.25 -13.02
C ASP A 12 -0.98 20.95 -13.69
N PRO A 13 -0.53 19.77 -13.21
CA PRO A 13 -1.04 18.51 -13.70
C PRO A 13 -2.42 18.31 -13.09
N THR A 14 -3.40 17.94 -13.92
CA THR A 14 -4.74 17.65 -13.40
C THR A 14 -4.64 16.65 -12.24
N VAL A 15 -5.44 16.79 -11.17
CA VAL A 15 -5.48 15.83 -10.03
C VAL A 15 -5.50 14.36 -10.51
N LYS A 16 -6.13 14.13 -11.66
CA LYS A 16 -6.12 12.86 -12.39
C LYS A 16 -4.73 12.35 -12.75
N GLU A 17 -3.89 13.17 -13.36
CA GLU A 17 -2.54 12.78 -13.76
C GLU A 17 -1.69 12.42 -12.54
N VAL A 18 -1.74 13.23 -11.48
CA VAL A 18 -0.99 12.98 -10.24
C VAL A 18 -1.40 11.64 -9.63
N VAL A 19 -2.72 11.44 -9.46
CA VAL A 19 -3.27 10.20 -8.90
C VAL A 19 -2.93 8.98 -9.77
N GLN A 20 -3.13 9.07 -11.09
CA GLN A 20 -2.85 7.96 -12.01
C GLN A 20 -1.36 7.64 -12.08
N LYS A 21 -0.47 8.65 -12.16
CA LYS A 21 0.98 8.46 -12.14
C LYS A 21 1.42 7.76 -10.85
N TRP A 22 0.89 8.18 -9.71
CA TRP A 22 1.16 7.53 -8.43
C TRP A 22 0.70 6.06 -8.41
N LEU A 23 -0.53 5.77 -8.85
CA LEU A 23 -1.07 4.41 -8.91
C LEU A 23 -0.28 3.51 -9.86
N ILE A 24 0.18 4.04 -11.00
CA ILE A 24 1.02 3.32 -11.96
C ILE A 24 2.39 3.04 -11.34
N SER A 25 2.97 4.00 -10.62
CA SER A 25 4.26 3.82 -9.94
C SER A 25 4.18 2.75 -8.84
N LEU A 26 3.08 2.72 -8.08
CA LEU A 26 2.85 1.72 -7.04
C LEU A 26 2.72 0.31 -7.64
N ASN A 27 2.16 0.18 -8.84
CA ASN A 27 2.13 -1.09 -9.56
C ASN A 27 3.51 -1.58 -10.04
N LYS A 28 4.57 -0.79 -9.89
CA LYS A 28 5.95 -1.21 -10.15
C LYS A 28 6.67 -1.64 -8.87
N ASP A 29 6.21 -1.20 -7.70
CA ASP A 29 6.76 -1.52 -6.39
C ASP A 29 6.59 -3.02 -6.07
N PRO A 30 7.70 -3.76 -5.86
CA PRO A 30 7.66 -5.20 -5.59
C PRO A 30 7.07 -5.53 -4.21
N ILE A 31 7.32 -4.72 -3.17
CA ILE A 31 6.73 -4.90 -1.84
C ILE A 31 5.20 -4.77 -1.96
N PHE A 32 4.72 -3.72 -2.64
CA PHE A 32 3.29 -3.54 -2.88
C PHE A 32 2.66 -4.74 -3.61
N LYS A 33 3.31 -5.27 -4.65
CA LYS A 33 2.81 -6.43 -5.39
C LYS A 33 2.67 -7.67 -4.51
N ILE A 34 3.67 -7.96 -3.68
CA ILE A 34 3.65 -9.12 -2.78
C ILE A 34 2.55 -8.96 -1.73
N LEU A 35 2.45 -7.77 -1.11
CA LEU A 35 1.42 -7.49 -0.11
C LEU A 35 0.02 -7.60 -0.72
N LEU A 36 -0.21 -6.97 -1.88
CA LEU A 36 -1.50 -7.00 -2.56
C LEU A 36 -1.91 -8.43 -2.91
N LYS A 37 -0.99 -9.23 -3.48
CA LYS A 37 -1.25 -10.63 -3.88
C LYS A 37 -1.66 -11.51 -2.70
N ASN A 38 -1.13 -11.25 -1.51
CA ASN A 38 -1.39 -12.05 -0.31
C ASN A 38 -2.40 -11.39 0.64
N SER A 39 -3.08 -10.33 0.20
CA SER A 39 -4.12 -9.65 0.97
C SER A 39 -5.53 -10.08 0.56
N ASN A 40 -6.53 -9.61 1.31
CA ASN A 40 -7.95 -9.78 0.96
C ASN A 40 -8.46 -8.73 -0.06
N LEU A 41 -7.57 -8.00 -0.74
CA LEU A 41 -7.92 -6.98 -1.72
C LEU A 41 -7.51 -7.38 -3.13
N THR A 42 -8.41 -7.20 -4.09
CA THR A 42 -8.03 -7.24 -5.51
C THR A 42 -7.31 -5.95 -5.92
N LYS A 43 -6.53 -5.99 -7.01
CA LYS A 43 -5.92 -4.78 -7.60
C LYS A 43 -6.94 -3.67 -7.83
N VAL A 44 -8.11 -4.03 -8.33
CA VAL A 44 -9.21 -3.10 -8.62
C VAL A 44 -9.76 -2.48 -7.34
N GLN A 45 -9.88 -3.25 -6.26
CA GLN A 45 -10.33 -2.76 -4.95
C GLN A 45 -9.30 -1.83 -4.30
N ALA A 46 -8.02 -2.22 -4.31
CA ALA A 46 -6.93 -1.40 -3.78
C ALA A 46 -6.83 -0.05 -4.53
N GLU A 47 -6.87 -0.07 -5.86
CA GLU A 47 -6.85 1.14 -6.68
C GLU A 47 -8.02 2.08 -6.36
N THR A 48 -9.26 1.56 -6.30
CA THR A 48 -10.44 2.37 -5.95
C THR A 48 -10.33 2.97 -4.54
N PHE A 49 -9.86 2.20 -3.57
CA PHE A 49 -9.70 2.67 -2.20
C PHE A 49 -8.63 3.77 -2.11
N LEU A 50 -7.51 3.60 -2.79
CA LEU A 50 -6.43 4.59 -2.83
C LEU A 50 -6.88 5.88 -3.52
N ILE A 51 -7.67 5.80 -4.59
CA ILE A 51 -8.26 6.99 -5.22
C ILE A 51 -9.15 7.76 -4.24
N ASP A 52 -9.99 7.06 -3.48
CA ASP A 52 -10.91 7.70 -2.54
C ASP A 52 -10.17 8.52 -1.47
N ILE A 53 -9.00 8.05 -1.04
CA ILE A 53 -8.13 8.72 -0.06
C ILE A 53 -7.29 9.83 -0.70
N LEU A 54 -6.62 9.52 -1.82
CA LEU A 54 -5.62 10.41 -2.42
C LEU A 54 -6.24 11.60 -3.13
N ALA A 55 -7.39 11.42 -3.77
CA ALA A 55 -8.02 12.46 -4.56
C ALA A 55 -8.35 13.70 -3.70
N GLU A 56 -8.86 13.48 -2.49
CA GLU A 56 -9.16 14.57 -1.56
C GLU A 56 -7.89 15.14 -0.91
N LYS A 57 -6.92 14.28 -0.57
CA LYS A 57 -5.64 14.72 0.00
C LYS A 57 -4.85 15.60 -0.97
N ILE A 58 -4.82 15.26 -2.26
CA ILE A 58 -4.09 16.01 -3.30
C ILE A 58 -4.84 17.28 -3.67
N SER A 59 -6.16 17.23 -3.80
CA SER A 59 -6.94 18.40 -4.21
C SER A 59 -7.20 19.42 -3.09
N GLY A 60 -6.94 19.06 -1.83
CA GLY A 60 -7.24 19.90 -0.66
C GLY A 60 -8.74 20.12 -0.42
N LYS A 61 -9.63 19.44 -1.17
CA LYS A 61 -11.07 19.59 -1.08
C LYS A 61 -11.79 18.25 -1.29
N LYS A 62 -13.08 18.21 -0.91
CA LYS A 62 -13.92 17.05 -1.20
C LYS A 62 -14.13 16.93 -2.71
N ILE A 63 -14.03 15.70 -3.21
CA ILE A 63 -14.29 15.37 -4.61
C ILE A 63 -15.49 14.43 -4.67
N VAL A 64 -16.46 14.77 -5.53
CA VAL A 64 -17.64 13.93 -5.73
C VAL A 64 -17.26 12.58 -6.33
N TYR A 65 -18.01 11.53 -5.99
CA TYR A 65 -17.71 10.17 -6.43
C TYR A 65 -17.68 9.97 -7.94
N GLU A 66 -18.42 10.80 -8.68
CA GLU A 66 -18.38 10.78 -10.14
C GLU A 66 -17.00 11.17 -10.69
N ASP A 67 -16.37 12.19 -10.11
CA ASP A 67 -15.05 12.61 -10.54
C ASP A 67 -13.97 11.65 -10.04
N LYS A 68 -14.10 11.11 -8.81
CA LYS A 68 -13.25 10.02 -8.33
C LYS A 68 -13.28 8.81 -9.27
N ALA A 69 -14.45 8.47 -9.83
CA ALA A 69 -14.59 7.36 -10.76
C ALA A 69 -13.81 7.57 -12.07
N LYS A 70 -13.62 8.82 -12.50
CA LYS A 70 -12.80 9.19 -13.67
C LYS A 70 -11.29 9.10 -13.41
N LEU A 71 -10.87 8.99 -12.14
CA LEU A 71 -9.45 8.86 -11.75
C LEU A 71 -8.92 7.42 -11.84
N ARG A 72 -9.80 6.43 -12.07
CA ARG A 72 -9.36 5.04 -12.36
C ARG A 72 -8.35 5.03 -13.50
N THR A 73 -7.35 4.17 -13.41
CA THR A 73 -6.24 4.06 -14.38
C THR A 73 -6.67 3.56 -15.75
N ILE A 74 -7.83 2.91 -15.85
CA ILE A 74 -8.45 2.60 -17.15
C ILE A 74 -8.77 3.90 -17.90
N LYS A 75 -8.45 3.96 -19.20
CA LYS A 75 -8.45 5.20 -20.00
C LYS A 75 -9.76 6.00 -19.91
N SER A 76 -10.91 5.31 -19.92
CA SER A 76 -12.24 5.92 -19.85
C SER A 76 -12.73 6.23 -18.43
N GLY A 77 -11.98 5.87 -17.39
CA GLY A 77 -12.51 5.75 -16.04
C GLY A 77 -13.61 4.69 -15.95
N VAL A 78 -14.39 4.74 -14.87
CA VAL A 78 -15.56 3.87 -14.66
C VAL A 78 -16.79 4.69 -14.30
N SER A 79 -17.98 4.08 -14.35
CA SER A 79 -19.20 4.74 -13.86
C SER A 79 -19.17 4.93 -12.35
N ARG A 80 -19.88 5.95 -11.84
CA ARG A 80 -20.07 6.20 -10.40
C ARG A 80 -20.58 4.96 -9.67
N GLY A 81 -21.54 4.24 -10.26
CA GLY A 81 -22.10 3.02 -9.68
C GLY A 81 -21.07 1.88 -9.58
N SER A 82 -20.24 1.70 -10.61
CA SER A 82 -19.15 0.71 -10.58
C SER A 82 -18.12 1.06 -9.51
N PHE A 83 -17.68 2.33 -9.47
CA PHE A 83 -16.73 2.82 -8.46
C PHE A 83 -17.24 2.59 -7.04
N ASN A 84 -18.48 2.99 -6.75
CA ASN A 84 -19.06 2.88 -5.41
C ASN A 84 -19.21 1.42 -4.96
N ARG A 85 -19.61 0.50 -5.86
CA ARG A 85 -19.68 -0.93 -5.52
C ARG A 85 -18.31 -1.50 -5.19
N THR A 86 -17.29 -1.20 -6.00
CA THR A 86 -15.91 -1.62 -5.72
C THR A 86 -15.38 -1.02 -4.42
N LEU A 87 -15.66 0.26 -4.15
CA LEU A 87 -15.23 0.92 -2.91
C LEU A 87 -15.87 0.29 -1.68
N ALA A 88 -17.17 -0.01 -1.75
CA ALA A 88 -17.88 -0.70 -0.68
C ALA A 88 -17.30 -2.11 -0.42
N GLN A 89 -16.95 -2.85 -1.48
CA GLN A 89 -16.29 -4.15 -1.35
C GLN A 89 -14.89 -4.02 -0.71
N ALA A 90 -14.09 -3.06 -1.17
CA ALA A 90 -12.75 -2.81 -0.61
C ALA A 90 -12.83 -2.49 0.89
N ARG A 91 -13.72 -1.56 1.28
CA ARG A 91 -13.95 -1.20 2.69
C ARG A 91 -14.40 -2.40 3.52
N ARG A 92 -15.34 -3.21 3.01
CA ARG A 92 -15.80 -4.43 3.70
C ARG A 92 -14.66 -5.41 3.94
N ASN A 93 -13.81 -5.64 2.95
CA ASN A 93 -12.68 -6.57 3.08
C ASN A 93 -11.63 -6.04 4.07
N ILE A 94 -11.33 -4.73 4.03
CA ILE A 94 -10.43 -4.09 4.99
C ILE A 94 -10.97 -4.23 6.43
N ILE A 95 -12.24 -3.88 6.65
CA ILE A 95 -12.87 -3.98 7.97
C ILE A 95 -12.82 -5.42 8.48
N ARG A 96 -13.16 -6.40 7.64
CA ARG A 96 -13.07 -7.82 8.02
C ARG A 96 -11.65 -8.22 8.40
N SER A 97 -10.64 -7.85 7.60
CA SER A 97 -9.24 -8.14 7.93
C SER A 97 -8.81 -7.51 9.25
N ILE A 98 -9.20 -6.26 9.53
CA ILE A 98 -8.90 -5.59 10.81
C ILE A 98 -9.56 -6.35 11.96
N TYR A 99 -10.84 -6.72 11.82
CA TYR A 99 -11.53 -7.51 12.84
C TYR A 99 -10.92 -8.90 13.01
N THR A 100 -10.37 -9.51 11.96
CA THR A 100 -9.61 -10.77 12.09
C THR A 100 -8.36 -10.57 12.96
N VAL A 101 -7.58 -9.51 12.72
CA VAL A 101 -6.41 -9.18 13.56
C VAL A 101 -6.83 -8.97 15.01
N ILE A 102 -7.88 -8.17 15.26
CA ILE A 102 -8.40 -7.93 16.61
C ILE A 102 -8.85 -9.24 17.27
N LEU A 103 -9.56 -10.10 16.54
CA LEU A 103 -10.02 -11.39 17.04
C LEU A 103 -8.86 -12.30 17.43
N LEU A 104 -7.79 -12.36 16.62
CA LEU A 104 -6.60 -13.14 16.96
C LEU A 104 -5.94 -12.65 18.25
N GLY A 105 -5.89 -11.32 18.46
CA GLY A 105 -5.40 -10.74 19.71
C GLY A 105 -6.29 -11.06 20.90
N TYR A 106 -7.61 -10.97 20.74
CA TYR A 106 -8.57 -11.34 21.78
C TYR A 106 -8.46 -12.82 22.20
N LEU A 107 -8.14 -13.71 21.25
CA LEU A 107 -7.93 -15.13 21.49
C LEU A 107 -6.55 -15.46 22.07
N GLY A 108 -5.69 -14.47 22.33
CA GLY A 108 -4.33 -14.67 22.85
C GLY A 108 -3.34 -15.25 21.83
N ILE A 109 -3.70 -15.28 20.53
CA ILE A 109 -2.86 -15.93 19.51
C ILE A 109 -1.59 -15.11 19.23
N PHE A 110 -1.61 -13.79 19.50
CA PHE A 110 -0.42 -12.94 19.35
C PHE A 110 0.69 -13.23 20.36
N ASP A 111 0.40 -13.94 21.46
CA ASP A 111 1.43 -14.37 22.41
C ASP A 111 2.23 -15.58 21.89
N ASP A 112 1.80 -16.17 20.77
CA ASP A 112 2.49 -17.26 20.11
C ASP A 112 3.68 -16.76 19.28
N SER A 113 4.87 -17.31 19.55
CA SER A 113 6.11 -16.94 18.87
C SER A 113 6.08 -17.17 17.36
N ARG A 114 5.16 -18.00 16.84
CA ARG A 114 4.94 -18.20 15.39
C ARG A 114 4.44 -16.95 14.68
N LEU A 115 3.87 -15.98 15.41
CA LEU A 115 3.46 -14.69 14.84
C LEU A 115 4.55 -13.62 14.86
N ASN A 116 5.63 -13.82 15.62
CA ASN A 116 6.77 -12.89 15.67
C ASN A 116 7.33 -12.53 14.28
N PRO A 117 7.49 -13.48 13.33
CA PRO A 117 7.98 -13.14 11.99
C PRO A 117 7.10 -12.13 11.23
N TYR A 118 5.78 -12.14 11.44
CA TYR A 118 4.86 -11.18 10.82
C TYR A 118 4.99 -9.78 11.43
N ILE A 119 5.29 -9.69 12.74
CA ILE A 119 5.57 -8.42 13.41
C ILE A 119 6.94 -7.88 12.99
N GLU A 120 7.95 -8.75 12.91
CA GLU A 120 9.30 -8.37 12.49
C GLU A 120 9.30 -7.82 11.07
N ILE A 121 8.65 -8.49 10.12
CA ILE A 121 8.57 -8.01 8.73
C ILE A 121 7.80 -6.68 8.64
N SER A 122 6.76 -6.49 9.46
CA SER A 122 6.03 -5.22 9.54
C SER A 122 6.94 -4.08 10.02
N ASN A 123 7.78 -4.33 11.03
CA ASN A 123 8.76 -3.36 11.51
C ASN A 123 9.83 -3.05 10.44
N LYS A 124 10.31 -4.06 9.70
CA LYS A 124 11.24 -3.85 8.57
C LYS A 124 10.63 -2.98 7.46
N ILE A 125 9.36 -3.20 7.11
CA ILE A 125 8.63 -2.37 6.13
C ILE A 125 8.53 -0.92 6.64
N ARG A 126 8.28 -0.73 7.95
CA ARG A 126 8.24 0.61 8.55
C ARG A 126 9.60 1.30 8.47
N ALA A 127 10.67 0.63 8.88
CA ALA A 127 12.03 1.15 8.80
C ALA A 127 12.43 1.49 7.36
N TYR A 128 12.13 0.62 6.40
CA TYR A 128 12.34 0.90 4.97
C TYR A 128 11.61 2.16 4.51
N SER A 129 10.37 2.35 4.97
CA SER A 129 9.56 3.53 4.62
C SER A 129 10.10 4.82 5.24
N GLU A 130 10.62 4.75 6.47
CA GLU A 130 11.27 5.86 7.19
C GLU A 130 12.59 6.24 6.51
N SER A 131 13.51 5.28 6.31
CA SER A 131 14.80 5.54 5.64
C SER A 131 14.64 6.08 4.22
N TYR A 132 13.63 5.60 3.48
CA TYR A 132 13.33 6.14 2.16
C TYR A 132 12.83 7.59 2.21
N ARG A 133 12.08 7.98 3.24
CA ARG A 133 11.63 9.36 3.43
C ARG A 133 12.81 10.28 3.74
N ASP A 134 13.67 9.88 4.67
CA ASP A 134 14.86 10.66 5.05
C ASP A 134 15.79 10.88 3.85
N LEU A 135 15.92 9.87 2.97
CA LEU A 135 16.70 9.96 1.74
C LEU A 135 16.12 10.98 0.76
N LEU A 136 14.79 11.06 0.63
CA LEU A 136 14.12 12.04 -0.22
C LEU A 136 14.25 13.46 0.33
N GLU A 137 14.10 13.64 1.65
CA GLU A 137 14.15 14.95 2.31
C GLU A 137 15.58 15.52 2.37
N SER A 138 16.58 14.65 2.55
CA SER A 138 17.99 15.08 2.62
C SER A 138 18.58 15.51 1.28
N GLY A 139 17.96 15.13 0.14
CA GLY A 139 18.39 15.49 -1.22
C GLY A 139 19.79 15.00 -1.62
N LYS A 140 20.48 14.30 -0.71
CA LYS A 140 21.84 13.77 -0.86
C LYS A 140 21.73 12.27 -0.98
N ILE A 141 21.58 11.79 -2.20
CA ILE A 141 21.57 10.37 -2.51
C ILE A 141 22.99 9.97 -2.92
N ASN A 142 23.64 9.14 -2.11
CA ASN A 142 24.90 8.50 -2.50
C ASN A 142 24.68 7.01 -2.84
N GLU A 143 25.65 6.40 -3.52
CA GLU A 143 25.58 5.01 -3.96
C GLU A 143 25.43 4.02 -2.79
N GLU A 144 26.03 4.33 -1.63
CA GLU A 144 25.95 3.51 -0.43
C GLU A 144 24.51 3.44 0.11
N GLN A 145 23.82 4.58 0.20
CA GLN A 145 22.42 4.65 0.62
C GLN A 145 21.50 3.89 -0.34
N ILE A 146 21.73 4.02 -1.66
CA ILE A 146 20.97 3.25 -2.66
C ILE A 146 21.15 1.74 -2.43
N LYS A 147 22.40 1.31 -2.21
CA LYS A 147 22.73 -0.11 -1.99
C LYS A 147 22.11 -0.67 -0.70
N ILE A 148 22.16 0.10 0.38
CA ILE A 148 21.49 -0.24 1.65
C ILE A 148 19.99 -0.40 1.41
N MET A 149 19.38 0.53 0.67
CA MET A 149 17.95 0.47 0.39
C MET A 149 17.55 -0.74 -0.46
N GLN A 150 18.35 -1.09 -1.46
CA GLN A 150 18.14 -2.29 -2.26
C GLN A 150 18.23 -3.56 -1.41
N THR A 151 19.24 -3.64 -0.54
CA THR A 151 19.44 -4.81 0.33
C THR A 151 18.26 -4.97 1.30
N LEU A 152 17.81 -3.88 1.93
CA LEU A 152 16.66 -3.90 2.82
C LEU A 152 15.37 -4.29 2.09
N GLN A 153 15.18 -3.80 0.85
CA GLN A 153 14.04 -4.19 0.02
C GLN A 153 14.06 -5.69 -0.27
N GLU A 154 15.20 -6.25 -0.68
CA GLU A 154 15.34 -7.68 -0.94
C GLU A 154 15.05 -8.55 0.29
N GLU A 155 15.50 -8.12 1.47
CA GLU A 155 15.21 -8.81 2.73
C GLU A 155 13.72 -8.82 3.03
N ILE A 156 13.04 -7.68 2.83
CA ILE A 156 11.58 -7.57 3.00
C ILE A 156 10.86 -8.50 2.03
N GLU A 157 11.25 -8.50 0.75
CA GLU A 157 10.65 -9.35 -0.27
C GLU A 157 10.80 -10.84 0.08
N LYS A 158 12.00 -11.28 0.45
CA LYS A 158 12.28 -12.66 0.88
C LYS A 158 11.45 -13.04 2.11
N GLY A 159 11.38 -12.16 3.11
CA GLY A 159 10.58 -12.39 4.32
C GLY A 159 9.09 -12.53 4.02
N LEU A 160 8.52 -11.62 3.22
CA LEU A 160 7.12 -11.67 2.83
C LEU A 160 6.78 -12.94 2.04
N LEU A 161 7.65 -13.38 1.13
CA LEU A 161 7.45 -14.61 0.35
C LEU A 161 7.55 -15.88 1.20
N ALA A 162 8.38 -15.88 2.25
CA ALA A 162 8.45 -16.99 3.19
C ALA A 162 7.15 -17.10 4.01
N LEU A 163 6.63 -15.95 4.47
CA LEU A 163 5.43 -15.87 5.30
C LEU A 163 4.13 -16.07 4.54
N SER A 164 4.12 -15.92 3.21
CA SER A 164 2.91 -16.11 2.41
C SER A 164 2.45 -17.57 2.28
N ARG A 165 3.21 -18.53 2.83
CA ARG A 165 2.91 -19.97 2.71
C ARG A 165 2.17 -20.45 3.96
N PRO A 166 1.09 -21.26 3.86
CA PRO A 166 0.37 -21.78 5.03
C PRO A 166 1.26 -22.51 6.04
N ARG A 167 2.34 -23.14 5.57
CA ARG A 167 3.33 -23.82 6.42
C ARG A 167 4.11 -22.88 7.35
N ALA A 168 4.12 -21.57 7.09
CA ALA A 168 4.72 -20.59 7.99
C ALA A 168 4.04 -20.57 9.37
N MET A 169 2.76 -20.91 9.44
CA MET A 169 2.00 -21.01 10.70
C MET A 169 2.03 -22.40 11.34
N SER A 170 2.59 -23.41 10.65
CA SER A 170 2.55 -24.82 11.07
C SER A 170 3.89 -25.32 11.62
N GLY A 171 4.75 -24.43 12.15
CA GLY A 171 6.01 -24.84 12.78
C GLY A 171 5.78 -26.03 13.72
N LYS A 172 6.54 -27.11 13.51
CA LYS A 172 6.41 -28.36 14.28
C LYS A 172 6.51 -28.06 15.78
N LEU A 173 5.59 -28.67 16.54
CA LEU A 173 5.74 -28.91 17.98
C LEU A 173 7.02 -29.70 18.27
#